data_AF-A0A8R1WHY7-F1
#
_entry.id   AF-A0A8R1WHY7-F1
#
_cell.length_a   1.000
_cell.length_b   1.000
_cell.length_c   1.000
_cell.angle_alpha   90.00
_cell.angle_beta   90.00
_cell.angle_gamma   90.00
#
_symmetry.space_group_name_H-M   'P 1'
#
loop_
_entity.id
_entity.type
_entity.pdbx_description
1 polymer ?
#
loop_
_entity_poly.entity_id
_entity_poly.type
_entity_poly.pdbx_seq_one_letter_code
_entity_poly.pdbx_strand_id
1 'polypeptide(L)'
;MADDDVPSDSSLLVVIVDTNPNQRYIIEDPKMLTNVLDAVVAFSNSHLMQKASNELAVIGCHFHKSEYLYPSPGKPLDVRQIDGQYELFTLVEKTIKMRLVNLIKSQPQEEKPGESLLAGALALGLCFIARSRRSAIPGLRTSSRILVVTGSADTAAQYINYMNVFFTAQKEQVLIDVCSVDKHLSLLQQGCDITGGLYLKIPSLEGLLQYLLWVFLPEANERSKLVLPGRGRVDYRAACFCHRELLTIGYVCSVCLSVFCKFSPICTTCHTVFKIGGPPIKPKKKKMKV
;
A
#
# COMPACT_ATOMS: atom_id res chain seq x y z
N MET A 1 21.45 17.70 -6.94
CA MET A 1 21.21 16.50 -6.12
C MET A 1 21.90 16.66 -4.77
N ALA A 2 21.62 17.74 -4.03
CA ALA A 2 22.33 18.08 -2.78
C ALA A 2 21.41 18.79 -1.76
N ASP A 3 20.13 18.40 -1.71
CA ASP A 3 19.14 19.01 -0.80
C ASP A 3 18.38 17.97 0.05
N ASP A 4 18.76 16.68 -0.02
CA ASP A 4 18.09 15.58 0.71
C ASP A 4 18.58 15.41 2.17
N ASP A 5 19.66 16.07 2.58
CA ASP A 5 20.21 15.96 3.95
C ASP A 5 19.67 17.00 4.95
N VAL A 6 18.77 17.88 4.51
CA VAL A 6 18.15 18.85 5.42
C VAL A 6 17.02 18.15 6.20
N PRO A 7 17.02 18.19 7.55
CA PRO A 7 15.95 17.59 8.34
C PRO A 7 14.60 18.22 8.00
N SER A 8 13.56 17.40 7.85
CA SER A 8 12.20 17.87 7.66
C SER A 8 11.66 18.47 8.96
N ASP A 9 10.99 19.61 8.86
CA ASP A 9 10.42 20.31 10.03
C ASP A 9 9.16 19.61 10.55
N SER A 10 8.47 18.88 9.67
CA SER A 10 7.26 18.11 9.98
C SER A 10 7.27 16.80 9.20
N SER A 11 6.67 15.76 9.80
CA SER A 11 6.42 14.50 9.11
C SER A 11 4.95 14.13 9.19
N LEU A 12 4.40 13.70 8.05
CA LEU A 12 3.05 13.20 7.91
C LEU A 12 3.12 11.68 7.70
N LEU A 13 2.59 10.93 8.66
CA LEU A 13 2.45 9.48 8.57
C LEU A 13 0.99 9.12 8.29
N VAL A 14 0.76 8.39 7.20
CA VAL A 14 -0.52 7.74 6.93
C VAL A 14 -0.39 6.25 7.24
N VAL A 15 -1.12 5.75 8.22
CA VAL A 15 -1.17 4.31 8.54
C VAL A 15 -2.44 3.72 7.94
N ILE A 16 -2.30 2.65 7.15
CA ILE A 16 -3.39 1.88 6.61
C ILE A 16 -3.45 0.56 7.36
N VAL A 17 -4.55 0.31 8.06
CA VAL A 17 -4.80 -0.92 8.81
C VAL A 17 -5.82 -1.74 8.06
N ASP A 18 -5.42 -2.93 7.62
CA ASP A 18 -6.32 -3.87 6.96
C ASP A 18 -7.05 -4.73 7.99
N THR A 19 -8.37 -4.60 7.99
CA THR A 19 -9.27 -5.21 8.97
C THR A 19 -10.16 -6.27 8.32
N ASN A 20 -9.72 -6.84 7.19
CA ASN A 20 -10.50 -7.83 6.46
C ASN A 20 -10.72 -9.11 7.30
N PRO A 21 -11.97 -9.54 7.56
CA PRO A 21 -12.26 -10.75 8.33
C PRO A 21 -11.70 -12.04 7.72
N ASN A 22 -11.36 -12.05 6.42
CA ASN A 22 -10.75 -13.21 5.75
C ASN A 22 -9.29 -13.48 6.12
N GLN A 23 -8.68 -12.61 6.93
CA GLN A 23 -7.31 -12.80 7.40
C GLN A 23 -7.23 -13.97 8.38
N ARG A 24 -6.26 -14.86 8.16
CA ARG A 24 -6.13 -16.11 8.93
C ARG A 24 -6.02 -15.87 10.44
N TYR A 25 -5.23 -14.88 10.84
CA TYR A 25 -5.03 -14.57 12.27
C TYR A 25 -6.29 -14.00 12.94
N ILE A 26 -7.19 -13.34 12.19
CA ILE A 26 -8.47 -12.87 12.72
C ILE A 26 -9.44 -14.04 12.91
N ILE A 27 -9.42 -15.00 11.98
CA ILE A 27 -10.24 -16.22 12.04
C ILE A 27 -9.79 -17.11 13.21
N GLU A 28 -8.48 -17.24 13.44
CA GLU A 28 -7.93 -18.10 14.50
C GLU A 28 -8.15 -17.51 15.90
N ASP A 29 -7.88 -16.22 16.11
CA ASP A 29 -8.18 -15.55 17.39
C ASP A 29 -8.55 -14.07 17.16
N PRO A 30 -9.81 -13.66 17.41
CA PRO A 30 -10.22 -12.26 17.24
C PRO A 30 -9.48 -11.30 18.16
N LYS A 31 -8.89 -11.76 19.27
CA LYS A 31 -8.06 -10.91 20.15
C LYS A 31 -6.78 -10.44 19.46
N MET A 32 -6.29 -11.17 18.47
CA MET A 32 -5.11 -10.78 17.71
C MET A 32 -5.33 -9.45 16.97
N LEU A 33 -6.54 -9.19 16.47
CA LEU A 33 -6.84 -7.90 15.85
C LEU A 33 -6.73 -6.75 16.86
N THR A 34 -7.17 -6.96 18.09
CA THR A 34 -7.03 -5.97 19.17
C THR A 34 -5.56 -5.71 19.50
N ASN A 35 -4.75 -6.76 19.61
CA ASN A 35 -3.31 -6.63 19.85
C ASN A 35 -2.59 -5.89 18.71
N VAL A 36 -2.95 -6.18 17.46
CA VAL A 36 -2.43 -5.47 16.28
C VAL A 36 -2.82 -4.00 16.32
N LEU A 37 -4.07 -3.70 16.67
CA LEU A 37 -4.55 -2.33 16.78
C LEU A 37 -3.83 -1.57 17.89
N ASP A 38 -3.67 -2.18 19.07
CA ASP A 38 -2.98 -1.56 20.20
C ASP A 38 -1.50 -1.30 19.86
N ALA A 39 -0.84 -2.22 19.14
CA ALA A 39 0.51 -2.01 18.63
C ALA A 39 0.58 -0.85 17.60
N VAL A 40 -0.40 -0.74 16.70
CA VAL A 40 -0.49 0.36 15.73
C VAL A 40 -0.77 1.70 16.42
N VAL A 41 -1.62 1.73 17.45
CA VAL A 41 -1.89 2.93 18.24
C VAL A 41 -0.63 3.35 19.00
N ALA A 42 0.06 2.42 19.64
CA ALA A 42 1.33 2.70 20.33
C ALA A 42 2.40 3.23 19.35
N PHE A 43 2.49 2.64 18.16
CA PHE A 43 3.34 3.14 17.08
C PHE A 43 2.96 4.56 16.62
N SER A 44 1.66 4.82 16.45
CA SER A 44 1.15 6.12 16.04
C SER A 44 1.43 7.20 17.09
N ASN A 45 1.24 6.88 18.37
CA ASN A 45 1.58 7.75 19.49
C ASN A 45 3.10 8.00 19.53
N SER A 46 3.91 6.96 19.33
CA SER A 46 5.38 7.09 19.26
C SER A 46 5.82 8.02 18.14
N HIS A 47 5.14 8.01 16.99
CA HIS A 47 5.40 8.94 15.90
C HIS A 47 5.05 10.39 16.25
N LEU A 48 3.89 10.61 16.89
CA LEU A 48 3.48 11.94 17.37
C LEU A 48 4.42 12.45 18.48
N MET A 49 5.06 11.56 19.24
CA MET A 49 6.05 11.91 20.26
C MET A 49 7.39 12.40 19.68
N GLN A 50 7.73 12.08 18.42
CA GLN A 50 9.02 12.45 17.82
C GLN A 50 9.14 13.96 17.58
N LYS A 51 8.10 14.59 17.04
CA LYS A 51 8.04 16.04 16.78
C LYS A 51 6.63 16.55 17.03
N ALA A 52 6.51 17.72 17.65
CA ALA A 52 5.20 18.33 17.94
C ALA A 52 4.42 18.76 16.67
N SER A 53 5.12 18.93 15.55
CA SER A 53 4.57 19.27 14.24
C SER A 53 4.17 18.04 13.41
N ASN A 54 4.30 16.82 13.95
CA ASN A 54 3.97 15.61 13.21
C ASN A 54 2.45 15.46 13.03
N GLU A 55 2.05 15.09 11.83
CA GLU A 55 0.68 14.81 11.47
C GLU A 55 0.48 13.31 11.31
N LEU A 56 -0.70 12.84 11.71
CA LEU A 56 -1.09 11.44 11.61
C LEU A 56 -2.42 11.33 10.87
N ALA A 57 -2.51 10.36 9.97
CA ALA A 57 -3.77 9.85 9.46
C ALA A 57 -3.79 8.33 9.60
N VAL A 58 -4.92 7.77 10.01
CA VAL A 58 -5.15 6.32 10.11
C VAL A 58 -6.38 5.96 9.29
N ILE A 59 -6.21 5.06 8.33
CA ILE A 59 -7.26 4.60 7.41
C ILE A 59 -7.51 3.12 7.69
N GLY A 60 -8.77 2.78 7.94
CA GLY A 60 -9.24 1.40 8.09
C GLY A 60 -9.68 0.88 6.73
N CYS A 61 -9.12 -0.25 6.31
CA CYS A 61 -9.48 -0.93 5.08
C CYS A 61 -10.29 -2.18 5.41
N HIS A 62 -11.54 -2.22 4.98
CA HIS A 62 -12.41 -3.39 5.04
C HIS A 62 -12.79 -3.84 3.62
N PHE A 63 -13.39 -5.02 3.47
CA PHE A 63 -13.76 -5.54 2.15
C PHE A 63 -14.84 -4.72 1.42
N HIS A 64 -15.74 -4.04 2.15
CA HIS A 64 -16.85 -3.27 1.57
C HIS A 64 -16.57 -1.76 1.50
N LYS A 65 -15.72 -1.23 2.40
CA LYS A 65 -15.35 0.19 2.40
C LYS A 65 -13.97 0.43 3.01
N SER A 66 -13.35 1.53 2.59
CA SER A 66 -12.19 2.11 3.25
C SER A 66 -12.58 3.46 3.83
N GLU A 67 -12.26 3.70 5.11
CA GLU A 67 -12.71 4.88 5.84
C GLU A 67 -11.60 5.44 6.74
N TYR A 68 -11.56 6.77 6.90
CA TYR A 68 -10.67 7.40 7.87
C TYR A 68 -11.11 7.05 9.29
N LEU A 69 -10.22 6.37 10.01
CA LEU A 69 -10.32 6.15 11.45
C LEU A 69 -9.85 7.42 12.18
N TYR A 70 -8.79 8.06 11.70
CA TYR A 70 -8.30 9.35 12.17
C TYR A 70 -7.70 10.12 10.98
N PRO A 71 -7.87 11.45 10.87
CA PRO A 71 -8.76 12.30 11.66
C PRO A 71 -10.25 12.01 11.39
N SER A 72 -11.10 12.26 12.38
CA SER A 72 -12.56 12.15 12.21
C SER A 72 -13.09 13.33 11.39
N PRO A 73 -13.99 13.12 10.42
CA PRO A 73 -14.64 14.21 9.69
C PRO A 73 -15.66 14.99 10.54
N GLY A 74 -16.01 14.49 11.74
CA GLY A 74 -16.92 15.15 12.67
C GLY A 74 -16.22 15.96 13.76
N LYS A 75 -16.99 16.44 14.75
CA LYS A 75 -16.41 17.08 15.94
C LYS A 75 -15.44 16.12 16.64
N PRO A 76 -14.26 16.60 17.09
CA PRO A 76 -13.36 15.79 17.88
C PRO A 76 -14.08 15.32 19.14
N LEU A 77 -13.77 14.11 19.57
CA LEU A 77 -14.30 13.59 20.82
C LEU A 77 -13.79 14.45 21.97
N ASP A 78 -14.69 14.82 22.88
CA ASP A 78 -14.32 15.58 24.07
C ASP A 78 -13.66 14.61 25.05
N VAL A 79 -12.33 14.58 25.04
CA VAL A 79 -11.52 13.68 25.84
C VAL A 79 -10.84 14.48 26.93
N ARG A 80 -11.25 14.23 28.17
CA ARG A 80 -10.55 14.76 29.34
C ARG A 80 -9.27 13.98 29.58
N GLN A 81 -8.24 14.68 30.04
CA GLN A 81 -7.01 14.07 30.51
C GLN A 81 -7.31 13.04 31.60
N ILE A 82 -6.91 11.79 31.37
CA ILE A 82 -6.95 10.72 32.35
C ILE A 82 -5.48 10.35 32.58
N ASP A 83 -5.05 10.33 33.85
CA ASP A 83 -3.77 9.75 34.25
C ASP A 83 -2.50 10.44 33.70
N GLY A 84 -2.53 11.78 33.51
CA GLY A 84 -1.35 12.56 33.09
C GLY A 84 -0.89 12.31 31.65
N GLN A 85 -1.55 11.42 30.90
CA GLN A 85 -1.27 11.16 29.49
C GLN A 85 -1.58 12.39 28.64
N TYR A 86 -0.86 12.53 27.53
CA TYR A 86 -1.11 13.61 26.58
C TYR A 86 -2.48 13.43 25.91
N GLU A 87 -3.33 14.47 25.96
CA GLU A 87 -4.73 14.39 25.54
C GLU A 87 -4.88 13.94 24.08
N LEU A 88 -3.94 14.32 23.20
CA LEU A 88 -3.93 13.90 21.80
C LEU A 88 -3.83 12.38 21.66
N PHE A 89 -3.03 11.70 22.50
CA PHE A 89 -2.85 10.25 22.40
C PHE A 89 -4.12 9.51 22.80
N THR A 90 -4.76 9.94 23.88
CA THR A 90 -6.05 9.38 24.31
C THR A 90 -7.14 9.67 23.28
N LEU A 91 -7.11 10.85 22.63
CA LEU A 91 -8.03 11.21 21.55
C LEU A 91 -7.84 10.28 20.34
N VAL A 92 -6.60 10.09 19.88
CA VAL A 92 -6.26 9.21 18.75
C VAL A 92 -6.71 7.78 19.04
N GLU A 93 -6.36 7.24 20.21
CA GLU A 93 -6.74 5.88 20.60
C GLU A 93 -8.26 5.68 20.62
N LYS A 94 -9.00 6.56 21.32
CA LYS A 94 -10.46 6.44 21.42
C LYS A 94 -11.14 6.59 20.07
N THR A 95 -10.66 7.52 19.24
CA THR A 95 -11.23 7.75 17.91
C THR A 95 -11.02 6.52 17.01
N ILE A 96 -9.81 5.97 16.98
CA ILE A 96 -9.47 4.78 16.19
C ILE A 96 -10.33 3.58 16.63
N LYS A 97 -10.36 3.27 17.93
CA LYS A 97 -11.14 2.13 18.46
C LYS A 97 -12.63 2.27 18.16
N MET A 98 -13.21 3.44 18.39
CA MET A 98 -14.63 3.69 18.15
C MET A 98 -14.99 3.59 16.65
N ARG A 99 -14.18 4.18 15.78
CA ARG A 99 -14.43 4.19 14.34
C ARG A 99 -14.22 2.82 13.73
N LEU A 100 -13.26 2.06 14.24
CA LEU A 100 -13.07 0.68 13.82
C LEU A 100 -14.28 -0.19 14.18
N VAL A 101 -14.80 -0.05 15.40
CA VAL A 101 -16.03 -0.75 15.80
C VAL A 101 -17.21 -0.37 14.90
N ASN A 102 -17.33 0.91 14.53
CA ASN A 102 -18.36 1.36 13.60
C ASN A 102 -18.17 0.81 12.18
N LEU A 103 -16.92 0.71 11.71
CA LEU A 103 -16.55 0.12 10.42
C LEU A 103 -16.97 -1.37 10.34
N ILE A 104 -16.67 -2.13 11.39
CA ILE A 104 -17.04 -3.55 11.50
C ILE A 104 -18.56 -3.71 11.61
N LYS A 105 -19.23 -2.89 12.42
CA LYS A 105 -20.70 -2.94 12.60
C LYS A 105 -21.47 -2.56 11.34
N SER A 106 -20.91 -1.71 10.48
CA SER A 106 -21.54 -1.30 9.23
C SER A 106 -21.47 -2.35 8.11
N GLN A 107 -20.90 -3.52 8.39
CA GLN A 107 -20.84 -4.61 7.43
C GLN A 107 -22.25 -5.05 7.01
N PRO A 108 -22.58 -5.06 5.71
CA PRO A 108 -23.83 -5.64 5.23
C PRO A 108 -23.85 -7.14 5.48
N GLN A 109 -24.93 -7.66 6.07
CA GLN A 109 -25.06 -9.08 6.42
C GLN A 109 -25.18 -10.01 5.20
N GLU A 110 -25.54 -9.48 4.04
CA GLU A 110 -25.83 -10.25 2.82
C GLU A 110 -24.59 -10.49 1.93
N GLU A 111 -23.51 -9.73 2.11
CA GLU A 111 -22.32 -9.87 1.29
C GLU A 111 -21.30 -10.80 1.94
N LYS A 112 -20.84 -11.79 1.16
CA LYS A 112 -19.70 -12.62 1.55
C LYS A 112 -18.47 -11.73 1.69
N PRO A 113 -17.61 -11.98 2.70
CA PRO A 113 -16.41 -11.19 2.89
C PRO A 113 -15.54 -11.29 1.63
N GLY A 114 -15.38 -10.15 0.98
CA GLY A 114 -14.63 -10.01 -0.27
C GLY A 114 -13.14 -9.79 -0.04
N GLU A 115 -12.49 -9.34 -1.10
CA GLU A 115 -11.09 -8.94 -1.07
C GLU A 115 -10.91 -7.62 -0.32
N SER A 116 -9.75 -7.41 0.28
CA SER A 116 -9.41 -6.13 0.93
C SER A 116 -9.27 -5.03 -0.12
N LEU A 117 -9.92 -3.87 0.06
CA LEU A 117 -9.85 -2.73 -0.84
C LEU A 117 -8.62 -1.84 -0.61
N LEU A 118 -7.45 -2.46 -0.45
CA LEU A 118 -6.20 -1.80 -0.07
C LEU A 118 -5.72 -0.76 -1.09
N ALA A 119 -5.88 -1.02 -2.39
CA ALA A 119 -5.56 -0.04 -3.44
C ALA A 119 -6.40 1.24 -3.30
N GLY A 120 -7.66 1.13 -2.87
CA GLY A 120 -8.52 2.27 -2.58
C GLY A 120 -8.06 3.03 -1.33
N ALA A 121 -7.67 2.32 -0.27
CA ALA A 121 -7.12 2.94 0.94
C ALA A 121 -5.81 3.69 0.67
N LEU A 122 -4.92 3.13 -0.16
CA LEU A 122 -3.69 3.80 -0.59
C LEU A 122 -3.98 5.07 -1.39
N ALA A 123 -4.97 5.03 -2.30
CA ALA A 123 -5.39 6.21 -3.05
C ALA A 123 -5.97 7.29 -2.12
N LEU A 124 -6.77 6.93 -1.12
CA LEU A 124 -7.24 7.86 -0.09
C LEU A 124 -6.08 8.49 0.68
N GLY A 125 -5.08 7.69 1.06
CA GLY A 125 -3.87 8.18 1.72
C GLY A 125 -3.09 9.18 0.87
N LEU A 126 -2.89 8.91 -0.42
CA LEU A 126 -2.25 9.84 -1.35
C LEU A 126 -3.04 11.13 -1.52
N CYS A 127 -4.37 11.05 -1.63
CA CYS A 127 -5.23 12.22 -1.68
C CYS A 127 -5.15 13.05 -0.39
N PHE A 128 -5.06 12.40 0.77
CA PHE A 128 -4.88 13.08 2.05
C PHE A 128 -3.55 13.84 2.09
N ILE A 129 -2.45 13.20 1.69
CA ILE A 129 -1.12 13.81 1.62
C ILE A 129 -1.13 15.00 0.65
N ALA A 130 -1.70 14.85 -0.55
CA ALA A 130 -1.80 15.92 -1.52
C ALA A 130 -2.61 17.11 -0.99
N ARG A 131 -3.65 16.85 -0.18
CA ARG A 131 -4.42 17.91 0.49
C ARG A 131 -3.61 18.58 1.60
N SER A 132 -2.94 17.83 2.47
CA SER A 132 -2.11 18.40 3.55
C SER A 132 -0.99 19.27 2.96
N ARG A 133 -0.32 18.81 1.90
CA ARG A 133 0.70 19.59 1.18
C ARG A 133 0.19 20.93 0.62
N ARG A 134 -1.07 21.00 0.19
CA ARG A 134 -1.68 22.26 -0.28
C ARG A 134 -2.05 23.20 0.85
N SER A 135 -2.42 22.65 2.01
CA SER A 135 -2.76 23.42 3.21
C SER A 135 -1.52 23.81 4.04
N ALA A 136 -0.35 23.24 3.74
CA ALA A 136 0.88 23.50 4.46
C ALA A 136 1.32 24.96 4.32
N ILE A 137 1.91 25.48 5.41
CA ILE A 137 2.42 26.86 5.46
C ILE A 137 3.61 26.97 4.48
N PRO A 138 3.64 27.98 3.60
CA PRO A 138 4.77 28.20 2.70
C PRO A 138 6.08 28.32 3.47
N GLY A 139 7.04 27.43 3.18
CA GLY A 139 8.36 27.39 3.80
C GLY A 139 8.58 26.21 4.75
N LEU A 140 7.53 25.53 5.22
CA LEU A 140 7.67 24.32 6.04
C LEU A 140 7.91 23.09 5.16
N ARG A 141 9.02 22.36 5.39
CA ARG A 141 9.30 21.12 4.67
C ARG A 141 8.63 19.93 5.37
N THR A 142 7.51 19.45 4.82
CA THR A 142 6.81 18.26 5.31
C THR A 142 7.23 17.01 4.55
N SER A 143 7.80 16.04 5.25
CA SER A 143 8.02 14.69 4.71
C SER A 143 6.75 13.86 4.84
N SER A 144 6.42 13.03 3.85
CA SER A 144 5.19 12.21 3.89
C SER A 144 5.50 10.75 3.61
N ARG A 145 4.91 9.86 4.41
CA ARG A 145 5.08 8.40 4.28
C ARG A 145 3.77 7.66 4.53
N ILE A 146 3.62 6.52 3.89
CA ILE A 146 2.49 5.62 4.08
C ILE A 146 3.02 4.30 4.66
N LEU A 147 2.43 3.84 5.76
CA LEU A 147 2.66 2.50 6.32
C LEU A 147 1.41 1.66 6.11
N VAL A 148 1.55 0.51 5.47
CA VAL A 148 0.47 -0.48 5.30
C VAL A 148 0.72 -1.65 6.24
N VAL A 149 -0.25 -1.95 7.09
CA VAL A 149 -0.27 -3.16 7.93
C VAL A 149 -1.37 -4.07 7.40
N THR A 150 -0.97 -5.20 6.82
CA THR A 150 -1.91 -6.18 6.24
C THR A 150 -1.46 -7.61 6.47
N GLY A 151 -2.42 -8.52 6.59
CA GLY A 151 -2.17 -9.94 6.31
C GLY A 151 -3.20 -10.54 5.37
N SER A 152 -3.89 -9.73 4.58
CA SER A 152 -4.67 -10.22 3.45
C SER A 152 -3.74 -10.70 2.34
N ALA A 153 -4.22 -11.61 1.50
CA ALA A 153 -3.49 -12.05 0.33
C ALA A 153 -3.64 -11.06 -0.84
N ASP A 154 -2.59 -10.92 -1.64
CA ASP A 154 -2.65 -10.16 -2.89
C ASP A 154 -3.52 -10.90 -3.91
N THR A 155 -4.59 -10.25 -4.41
CA THR A 155 -5.31 -10.76 -5.58
C THR A 155 -4.82 -10.06 -6.84
N ALA A 156 -4.57 -10.85 -7.88
CA ALA A 156 -4.25 -10.35 -9.20
C ALA A 156 -5.36 -9.47 -9.83
N ALA A 157 -6.59 -9.51 -9.29
CA ALA A 157 -7.67 -8.63 -9.70
C ALA A 157 -7.32 -7.14 -9.50
N GLN A 158 -6.61 -6.82 -8.41
CA GLN A 158 -6.27 -5.46 -8.02
C GLN A 158 -4.89 -4.99 -8.53
N TYR A 159 -4.16 -5.85 -9.26
CA TYR A 159 -2.80 -5.59 -9.73
C TYR A 159 -2.63 -4.22 -10.41
N ILE A 160 -3.52 -3.90 -11.36
CA ILE A 160 -3.47 -2.64 -12.11
C ILE A 160 -3.68 -1.44 -11.18
N ASN A 161 -4.62 -1.55 -10.24
CA ASN A 161 -4.93 -0.48 -9.31
C ASN A 161 -3.75 -0.20 -8.38
N TYR A 162 -3.10 -1.25 -7.86
CA TYR A 162 -1.88 -1.13 -7.08
C TYR A 162 -0.76 -0.46 -7.87
N MET A 163 -0.49 -0.93 -9.10
CA MET A 163 0.56 -0.36 -9.94
C MET A 163 0.34 1.14 -10.20
N ASN A 164 -0.88 1.54 -10.53
CA ASN A 164 -1.21 2.95 -10.73
C ASN A 164 -0.94 3.78 -9.46
N VAL A 165 -1.26 3.22 -8.29
CA VAL A 165 -1.03 3.89 -7.00
C VAL A 165 0.46 3.95 -6.66
N PHE A 166 1.25 2.90 -6.92
CA PHE A 166 2.70 2.90 -6.68
C PHE A 166 3.42 3.90 -7.57
N PHE A 167 3.10 3.96 -8.86
CA PHE A 167 3.69 4.96 -9.77
C PHE A 167 3.27 6.38 -9.41
N THR A 168 2.03 6.56 -8.94
CA THR A 168 1.57 7.87 -8.44
C THR A 168 2.33 8.26 -7.17
N ALA A 169 2.50 7.34 -6.22
CA ALA A 169 3.28 7.57 -5.00
C ALA A 169 4.74 7.90 -5.30
N GLN A 170 5.35 7.20 -6.25
CA GLN A 170 6.71 7.48 -6.73
C GLN A 170 6.82 8.90 -7.32
N LYS A 171 5.84 9.30 -8.14
CA LYS A 171 5.80 10.66 -8.71
C LYS A 171 5.62 11.74 -7.64
N GLU A 172 4.82 11.47 -6.63
CA GLU A 172 4.61 12.35 -5.48
C GLU A 172 5.74 12.27 -4.43
N GLN A 173 6.77 11.45 -4.67
CA GLN A 173 7.89 11.22 -3.74
C GLN A 173 7.40 10.82 -2.33
N VAL A 174 6.42 9.93 -2.27
CA VAL A 174 5.89 9.36 -1.02
C VAL A 174 6.39 7.93 -0.87
N LEU A 175 7.04 7.64 0.25
CA LEU A 175 7.49 6.29 0.58
C LEU A 175 6.31 5.42 1.02
N ILE A 176 6.23 4.21 0.48
CA ILE A 176 5.26 3.20 0.92
C ILE A 176 6.01 2.08 1.63
N ASP A 177 5.79 2.00 2.93
CA ASP A 177 6.27 0.93 3.78
C ASP A 177 5.16 -0.10 3.98
N VAL A 178 5.52 -1.38 3.96
CA VAL A 178 4.56 -2.47 4.11
C VAL A 178 5.05 -3.44 5.18
N CYS A 179 4.16 -3.68 6.12
CA CYS A 179 4.31 -4.64 7.19
C CYS A 179 3.33 -5.79 6.93
N SER A 180 3.86 -6.94 6.52
CA SER A 180 3.05 -8.13 6.27
C SER A 180 3.02 -9.04 7.49
N VAL A 181 1.82 -9.38 7.94
CA VAL A 181 1.58 -10.16 9.16
C VAL A 181 1.72 -11.68 8.95
N ASP A 182 1.20 -12.21 7.84
CA ASP A 182 1.06 -13.67 7.65
C ASP A 182 1.75 -14.14 6.36
N LYS A 183 1.30 -13.60 5.22
CA LYS A 183 1.73 -14.07 3.89
C LYS A 183 2.85 -13.25 3.31
N HIS A 184 3.58 -13.82 2.36
CA HIS A 184 4.51 -13.03 1.56
C HIS A 184 3.74 -12.36 0.42
N LEU A 185 3.81 -11.03 0.32
CA LEU A 185 3.03 -10.22 -0.61
C LEU A 185 3.97 -9.66 -1.68
N SER A 186 4.09 -10.40 -2.79
CA SER A 186 5.00 -10.03 -3.88
C SER A 186 4.63 -8.71 -4.54
N LEU A 187 3.34 -8.39 -4.64
CA LEU A 187 2.90 -7.17 -5.30
C LEU A 187 3.19 -5.93 -4.44
N LEU A 188 2.89 -6.01 -3.14
CA LEU A 188 3.24 -4.94 -2.21
C LEU A 188 4.75 -4.78 -2.07
N GLN A 189 5.53 -5.88 -2.12
CA GLN A 189 6.98 -5.81 -2.15
C GLN A 189 7.52 -5.06 -3.38
N GLN A 190 6.93 -5.27 -4.56
CA GLN A 190 7.24 -4.46 -5.76
C GLN A 190 6.92 -2.99 -5.51
N GLY A 191 5.79 -2.67 -4.88
CA GLY A 191 5.41 -1.31 -4.53
C GLY A 191 6.39 -0.61 -3.60
N CYS A 192 6.90 -1.33 -2.59
CA CYS A 192 7.95 -0.81 -1.71
C CYS A 192 9.24 -0.53 -2.48
N ASP A 193 9.65 -1.41 -3.40
CA ASP A 193 10.86 -1.16 -4.18
C ASP A 193 10.72 0.01 -5.15
N ILE A 194 9.59 0.13 -5.85
CA ILE A 194 9.28 1.24 -6.77
C ILE A 194 9.33 2.60 -6.03
N THR A 195 8.80 2.64 -4.81
CA THR A 195 8.77 3.86 -4.00
C THR A 195 10.06 4.08 -3.19
N GLY A 196 10.91 3.06 -3.04
CA GLY A 196 12.08 3.08 -2.17
C GLY A 196 11.77 2.89 -0.68
N GLY A 197 10.56 2.44 -0.34
CA GLY A 197 10.13 2.10 1.02
C GLY A 197 10.64 0.74 1.50
N LEU A 198 10.17 0.33 2.68
CA LEU A 198 10.57 -0.89 3.36
C LEU A 198 9.45 -1.93 3.31
N TYR A 199 9.81 -3.17 3.01
CA TYR A 199 8.93 -4.32 3.12
C TYR A 199 9.46 -5.26 4.19
N LEU A 200 8.63 -5.58 5.18
CA LEU A 200 8.96 -6.58 6.20
C LEU A 200 7.83 -7.57 6.36
N LYS A 201 8.15 -8.85 6.24
CA LYS A 201 7.30 -9.93 6.72
C LYS A 201 7.64 -10.22 8.19
N ILE A 202 6.64 -10.14 9.05
CA ILE A 202 6.79 -10.41 10.47
C ILE A 202 6.86 -11.93 10.70
N PRO A 203 7.82 -12.41 11.52
CA PRO A 203 7.88 -13.83 11.89
C PRO A 203 6.89 -14.22 12.99
N SER A 204 6.62 -13.32 13.95
CA SER A 204 5.66 -13.53 15.04
C SER A 204 4.92 -12.25 15.39
N LEU A 205 3.60 -12.38 15.58
CA LEU A 205 2.70 -11.29 15.96
C LEU A 205 2.98 -10.72 17.35
N GLU A 206 3.51 -11.53 18.27
CA GLU A 206 3.81 -11.10 19.66
C GLU A 206 4.85 -9.97 19.70
N GLY A 207 5.77 -9.96 18.73
CA GLY A 207 6.81 -8.95 18.58
C GLY A 207 6.44 -7.79 17.65
N LEU A 208 5.17 -7.66 17.22
CA LEU A 208 4.75 -6.68 16.21
C LEU A 208 5.19 -5.25 16.56
N LEU A 209 4.95 -4.81 17.80
CA LEU A 209 5.31 -3.46 18.23
C LEU A 209 6.83 -3.22 18.11
N GLN A 210 7.66 -4.21 18.44
CA GLN A 210 9.11 -4.10 18.31
C GLN A 210 9.50 -3.85 16.85
N TYR A 211 8.93 -4.59 15.90
CA TYR A 211 9.21 -4.38 14.48
C TYR A 211 8.70 -3.03 13.98
N LEU A 212 7.50 -2.60 14.41
CA LEU A 212 6.96 -1.28 14.10
C LEU A 212 7.88 -0.15 14.58
N LEU A 213 8.37 -0.22 15.81
CA LEU A 213 9.23 0.81 16.41
C LEU A 213 10.64 0.83 15.80
N TRP A 214 11.26 -0.34 15.55
CA TRP A 214 12.65 -0.36 15.07
C TRP A 214 12.80 -0.14 13.57
N VAL A 215 11.86 -0.66 12.77
CA VAL A 215 11.99 -0.65 11.30
C VAL A 215 11.21 0.50 10.68
N PHE A 216 10.00 0.77 11.16
CA PHE A 216 9.07 1.69 10.49
C PHE A 216 8.99 3.07 11.14
N LEU A 217 9.41 3.22 12.39
CA LEU A 217 9.39 4.51 13.09
C LEU A 217 10.42 5.52 12.54
N PRO A 218 11.68 5.15 12.25
CA PRO A 218 12.69 6.09 11.77
C PRO A 218 12.29 6.80 10.48
N GLU A 219 12.61 8.09 10.38
CA GLU A 219 12.35 8.90 9.19
C GLU A 219 13.24 8.47 8.02
N ALA A 220 12.82 8.80 6.79
CA ALA A 220 13.52 8.42 5.56
C ALA A 220 15.02 8.72 5.58
N ASN A 221 15.39 9.92 6.05
CA ASN A 221 16.77 10.41 6.11
C ASN A 221 17.62 9.68 7.15
N GLU A 222 16.99 9.09 8.17
CA GLU A 222 17.68 8.37 9.24
C GLU A 222 17.89 6.90 8.89
N ARG A 223 17.10 6.36 7.96
CA ARG A 223 17.19 4.95 7.52
C ARG A 223 18.55 4.59 6.94
N SER A 224 19.25 5.52 6.29
CA SER A 224 20.60 5.31 5.76
C SER A 224 21.65 5.12 6.85
N LYS A 225 21.38 5.61 8.06
CA LYS A 225 22.27 5.53 9.23
C LYS A 225 22.02 4.26 10.05
N LEU A 226 20.91 3.57 9.81
CA LEU A 226 20.48 2.39 10.53
C LEU A 226 20.74 1.12 9.70
N VAL A 227 21.14 0.05 10.37
CA VAL A 227 21.25 -1.28 9.74
C VAL A 227 19.86 -1.90 9.70
N LEU A 228 19.13 -1.62 8.63
CA LEU A 228 17.78 -2.14 8.42
C LEU A 228 17.81 -3.48 7.66
N PRO A 229 16.73 -4.28 7.75
CA PRO A 229 16.60 -5.51 6.96
C PRO A 229 16.83 -5.21 5.47
N GLY A 230 17.69 -6.01 4.84
CA GLY A 230 18.05 -5.82 3.44
C GLY A 230 16.85 -5.97 2.51
N ARG A 231 16.89 -5.29 1.36
CA ARG A 231 15.90 -5.43 0.29
C ARG A 231 15.97 -6.85 -0.28
N GLY A 232 14.98 -7.68 0.05
CA GLY A 232 14.87 -9.03 -0.49
C GLY A 232 14.74 -9.01 -2.02
N ARG A 233 15.01 -10.14 -2.68
CA ARG A 233 14.83 -10.25 -4.13
C ARG A 233 13.34 -10.09 -4.47
N VAL A 234 13.04 -9.06 -5.26
CA VAL A 234 11.69 -8.78 -5.75
C VAL A 234 11.48 -9.50 -7.08
N ASP A 235 10.31 -10.09 -7.25
CA ASP A 235 9.88 -10.70 -8.50
C ASP A 235 9.10 -9.66 -9.30
N TYR A 236 9.52 -9.28 -10.51
CA TYR A 236 8.83 -8.29 -11.37
C TYR A 236 8.05 -8.94 -12.53
N ARG A 237 7.71 -10.22 -12.43
CA ARG A 237 6.90 -10.88 -13.45
C ARG A 237 5.58 -10.13 -13.66
N ALA A 238 5.23 -9.91 -14.91
CA ALA A 238 3.98 -9.26 -15.28
C ALA A 238 2.82 -10.26 -15.18
N ALA A 239 1.66 -9.80 -14.68
CA ALA A 239 0.43 -10.58 -14.74
C ALA A 239 -0.22 -10.45 -16.14
N CYS A 240 -0.70 -11.57 -16.68
CA CYS A 240 -1.41 -11.56 -17.97
C CYS A 240 -2.81 -10.96 -17.85
N PHE A 241 -3.25 -10.21 -18.87
CA PHE A 241 -4.61 -9.66 -18.89
C PHE A 241 -5.70 -10.72 -19.12
N CYS A 242 -5.35 -11.90 -19.64
CA CYS A 242 -6.31 -12.99 -19.87
C CYS A 242 -6.76 -13.68 -18.58
N HIS A 243 -5.80 -14.17 -17.79
CA HIS A 243 -6.07 -15.01 -16.61
C HIS A 243 -5.60 -14.37 -15.30
N ARG A 244 -4.88 -13.24 -15.37
CA ARG A 244 -4.26 -12.55 -14.22
C ARG A 244 -3.18 -13.36 -13.50
N GLU A 245 -2.59 -14.32 -14.20
CA GLU A 245 -1.45 -15.10 -13.70
C GLU A 245 -0.12 -14.46 -14.07
N LEU A 246 0.89 -14.63 -13.21
CA LEU A 246 2.25 -14.16 -13.44
C LEU A 246 2.93 -14.96 -14.55
N LEU A 247 3.47 -14.26 -15.54
CA LEU A 247 4.15 -14.87 -16.69
C LEU A 247 5.66 -14.66 -16.64
N THR A 248 6.40 -15.66 -17.11
CA THR A 248 7.84 -15.54 -17.42
C THR A 248 8.06 -15.06 -18.86
N ILE A 249 7.23 -15.53 -19.80
CA ILE A 249 7.22 -15.15 -21.21
C ILE A 249 5.79 -14.74 -21.56
N GLY A 250 5.64 -13.57 -22.17
CA GLY A 250 4.33 -13.04 -22.59
C GLY A 250 4.41 -12.31 -23.93
N TYR A 251 3.28 -12.21 -24.61
CA TYR A 251 3.13 -11.44 -25.84
C TYR A 251 2.54 -10.07 -25.52
N VAL A 252 3.13 -9.00 -26.05
CA VAL A 252 2.69 -7.62 -25.78
C VAL A 252 1.95 -7.09 -27.00
N CYS A 253 0.78 -6.46 -26.79
CA CYS A 253 0.10 -5.72 -27.85
C CYS A 253 0.89 -4.45 -28.19
N SER A 254 1.22 -4.25 -29.47
CA SER A 254 1.93 -3.06 -29.94
C SER A 254 1.12 -1.75 -29.83
N VAL A 255 -0.18 -1.83 -29.55
CA VAL A 255 -1.08 -0.66 -29.50
C VAL A 255 -1.40 -0.27 -28.06
N CYS A 256 -1.93 -1.20 -27.25
CA CYS A 256 -2.34 -0.91 -25.88
C CYS A 256 -1.36 -1.41 -24.80
N LEU A 257 -0.23 -2.02 -25.19
CA LEU A 257 0.78 -2.59 -24.28
C LEU A 257 0.26 -3.67 -23.32
N SER A 258 -0.91 -4.25 -23.59
CA SER A 258 -1.46 -5.35 -22.79
C SER A 258 -0.63 -6.63 -22.99
N VAL A 259 -0.37 -7.34 -21.89
CA VAL A 259 0.43 -8.56 -21.85
C VAL A 259 -0.47 -9.81 -21.86
N PHE A 260 -0.18 -10.76 -22.75
CA PHE A 260 -0.95 -11.99 -22.96
C PHE A 260 -0.10 -13.24 -22.76
N CYS A 261 -0.71 -14.32 -22.25
CA CYS A 261 -0.05 -15.61 -22.02
C CYS A 261 0.14 -16.43 -23.29
N LYS A 262 -0.71 -16.22 -24.29
CA LYS A 262 -0.67 -16.91 -25.58
C LYS A 262 -0.80 -15.90 -26.69
N PHE A 263 -0.18 -16.19 -27.83
CA PHE A 263 -0.34 -15.39 -29.02
C PHE A 263 -1.80 -15.48 -29.50
N SER A 264 -2.43 -14.32 -29.72
CA SER A 264 -3.74 -14.19 -30.34
C SER A 264 -3.63 -13.20 -31.50
N PRO A 265 -4.22 -13.50 -32.68
CA PRO A 265 -4.21 -12.58 -33.81
C PRO A 265 -5.07 -11.32 -33.59
N ILE A 266 -5.91 -11.32 -32.56
CA ILE A 266 -6.75 -10.19 -32.17
C ILE A 266 -6.48 -9.87 -30.70
N CYS A 267 -6.22 -8.61 -30.39
CA CYS A 267 -6.08 -8.14 -29.02
C CYS A 267 -7.45 -8.18 -28.31
N THR A 268 -7.56 -8.87 -27.18
CA THR A 268 -8.83 -8.92 -26.42
C THR A 268 -9.16 -7.61 -25.70
N THR A 269 -8.19 -6.72 -25.52
CA THR A 269 -8.38 -5.45 -24.79
C THR A 269 -8.75 -4.29 -25.71
N CYS A 270 -8.05 -4.12 -26.85
CA CYS A 270 -8.29 -3.01 -27.78
C CYS A 270 -8.86 -3.45 -29.13
N HIS A 271 -9.15 -4.74 -29.30
CA HIS A 271 -9.73 -5.33 -30.52
C HIS A 271 -8.93 -5.11 -31.81
N THR A 272 -7.66 -4.70 -31.71
CA THR A 272 -6.82 -4.53 -32.89
C THR A 272 -6.40 -5.88 -33.45
N VAL A 273 -6.54 -6.03 -34.76
CA VAL A 273 -6.09 -7.22 -35.50
C VAL A 273 -4.61 -7.06 -35.84
N PHE A 274 -3.78 -7.97 -35.37
CA PHE A 274 -2.37 -7.96 -35.70
C PHE A 274 -2.18 -8.47 -37.13
N LYS A 275 -1.63 -7.60 -38.00
CA LYS A 275 -1.18 -8.01 -39.33
C LYS A 275 0.07 -8.86 -39.19
N ILE A 276 -0.12 -10.18 -39.04
CA ILE A 276 0.99 -11.13 -39.09
C ILE A 276 1.51 -11.09 -40.52
N GLY A 277 2.73 -10.57 -40.70
CA GLY A 277 3.42 -10.68 -41.97
C GLY A 277 3.45 -12.16 -42.34
N GLY A 278 2.84 -12.51 -43.47
CA GLY A 278 2.86 -13.88 -43.96
C GLY A 278 4.31 -14.37 -44.08
N PRO A 279 4.54 -15.70 -44.01
CA PRO A 279 5.88 -16.24 -44.20
C PRO A 279 6.49 -15.67 -45.50
N PRO A 280 7.78 -15.31 -45.51
CA PRO A 280 8.40 -14.67 -46.66
C PRO A 280 8.18 -15.57 -47.87
N ILE A 281 7.46 -15.04 -48.86
CA ILE A 281 7.20 -15.72 -50.12
C ILE A 281 8.56 -15.97 -50.76
N LYS A 282 9.03 -17.23 -50.75
CA LYS A 282 10.27 -17.61 -51.43
C LYS A 282 10.21 -17.08 -52.86
N PRO A 283 11.22 -16.33 -53.33
CA PRO A 283 11.22 -15.82 -54.69
C PRO A 283 11.15 -17.02 -55.66
N LYS A 284 10.11 -17.04 -56.52
CA LYS A 284 9.98 -18.04 -57.59
C LYS A 284 11.28 -18.01 -58.40
N LYS A 285 12.04 -19.12 -58.39
CA LYS A 285 13.18 -19.31 -59.29
C LYS A 285 12.69 -19.08 -60.73
N LYS A 286 13.15 -17.99 -61.36
CA LYS A 286 12.98 -17.79 -62.81
C LYS A 286 13.66 -18.99 -63.49
N LYS A 287 12.88 -19.81 -64.20
CA LYS A 287 13.43 -20.82 -65.11
C LYS A 287 14.24 -20.07 -66.18
N MET A 288 15.54 -20.34 -66.25
CA MET A 288 16.35 -19.98 -67.41
C MET A 288 15.74 -20.66 -68.63
N LYS A 289 15.42 -19.87 -69.66
CA LYS A 289 15.11 -20.40 -70.98
C LYS A 289 16.43 -20.90 -71.58
N VAL A 290 16.43 -22.18 -71.95
CA VAL A 290 17.45 -22.83 -72.80
C VAL A 290 17.42 -22.19 -74.18
#